data_AF-A0A949XD38-F1
#
_entry.id   AF-A0A949XD38-F1
#
_cell.length_a   1.000
_cell.length_b   1.000
_cell.length_c   1.000
_cell.angle_alpha   90.00
_cell.angle_beta   90.00
_cell.angle_gamma   90.00
#
_symmetry.space_group_name_H-M   'P 1'
#
loop_
_entity.id
_entity.type
_entity.pdbx_description
1 polymer ?
#
loop_
_entity_poly.entity_id
_entity_poly.type
_entity_poly.pdbx_seq_one_letter_code
_entity_poly.pdbx_strand_id
1 'polypeptide(L)' 'MVCTNCGSDNPADATFCEQCGHRLALLCPACKASVGPDARFCRKCGAGLNTASTRLELCITKSSGRAGNSILAV' A
#
# COMPACT_ATOMS: atom_id res chain seq x y z
N MET A 1 21.97 7.33 -4.60
CA MET A 1 20.79 7.98 -5.19
C MET A 1 20.48 9.22 -4.38
N VAL A 2 20.23 10.33 -5.05
CA VAL A 2 20.01 11.61 -4.37
C VAL A 2 18.54 11.77 -4.03
N CYS A 3 18.23 12.10 -2.77
CA CYS A 3 16.87 12.41 -2.34
C CYS A 3 16.40 13.69 -3.03
N THR A 4 15.28 13.62 -3.75
CA THR A 4 14.69 14.80 -4.42
C THR A 4 14.02 15.78 -3.45
N ASN A 5 13.79 15.38 -2.20
CA ASN A 5 13.17 16.22 -1.19
C ASN A 5 14.19 17.08 -0.42
N CYS A 6 15.33 16.49 -0.03
CA CYS A 6 16.34 17.18 0.80
C CYS A 6 17.73 17.27 0.15
N GLY A 7 17.98 16.60 -0.98
CA GLY A 7 19.27 16.62 -1.67
C GLY A 7 20.35 15.69 -1.09
N SER A 8 20.05 14.89 -0.06
CA SER A 8 21.03 13.98 0.55
C SER A 8 21.32 12.77 -0.34
N ASP A 9 22.58 12.35 -0.44
CA ASP A 9 22.93 11.06 -1.06
C ASP A 9 22.53 9.90 -0.14
N ASN A 10 21.91 8.87 -0.73
CA ASN A 10 21.42 7.68 -0.05
C ASN A 10 21.85 6.44 -0.85
N PRO A 11 22.02 5.27 -0.23
CA PRO A 11 22.32 4.05 -0.95
C PRO A 11 21.25 3.72 -2.01
N ALA A 12 21.63 3.05 -3.09
CA ALA A 12 20.68 2.72 -4.19
C ALA A 12 19.53 1.79 -3.75
N ASP A 13 19.75 1.01 -2.69
CA ASP A 13 18.74 0.14 -2.07
C ASP A 13 17.96 0.83 -0.93
N ALA A 14 18.20 2.13 -0.68
CA ALA A 14 17.49 2.87 0.36
C ALA A 14 16.00 2.99 0.03
N THR A 15 15.15 2.55 0.97
CA THR A 15 13.69 2.67 0.82
C THR A 15 13.17 4.03 1.32
N PHE A 16 13.88 4.62 2.27
CA PHE A 16 13.61 5.94 2.84
C PHE A 16 14.91 6.72 2.90
N CYS A 17 14.80 8.04 2.81
CA CYS A 17 15.91 8.92 3.02
C CYS A 17 16.30 8.91 4.51
N GLU A 18 17.57 8.62 4.79
CA GLU A 18 18.10 8.59 6.17
C GLU A 18 18.17 9.98 6.84
N GLN A 19 18.07 11.05 6.05
CA GLN A 19 18.10 12.43 6.54
C GLN A 19 16.70 13.01 6.77
N CYS A 20 15.80 12.91 5.80
CA CYS A 20 14.48 13.55 5.86
C CYS A 20 13.30 12.57 6.01
N GLY A 21 13.54 11.26 5.89
CA GLY A 21 12.48 10.24 5.93
C GLY A 21 11.62 10.13 4.66
N HIS A 22 11.92 10.89 3.59
CA HIS A 22 11.18 10.80 2.33
C HIS A 22 11.30 9.41 1.69
N ARG A 23 10.23 8.87 1.12
CA ARG A 23 10.27 7.55 0.46
C ARG A 23 11.03 7.63 -0.85
N LEU A 24 12.06 6.80 -0.97
CA LEU A 24 12.92 6.69 -2.15
C LEU A 24 12.58 5.45 -2.99
N ALA A 25 12.11 4.37 -2.36
CA ALA A 25 11.64 3.17 -3.04
C ALA A 25 10.24 2.75 -2.54
N LEU A 26 9.48 2.06 -3.39
CA LEU A 26 8.14 1.58 -3.08
C LEU A 26 8.22 0.18 -2.47
N LEU A 27 7.49 -0.09 -1.39
CA LEU A 27 7.36 -1.46 -0.89
C LEU A 27 6.12 -2.12 -1.48
N CYS A 28 6.22 -3.39 -1.83
CA CYS A 28 5.05 -4.16 -2.23
C CYS A 28 4.10 -4.34 -1.04
N PRO A 29 2.81 -3.97 -1.15
CA PRO A 29 1.85 -4.15 -0.06
C PRO A 29 1.55 -5.64 0.23
N ALA A 30 1.72 -6.52 -0.76
CA ALA A 30 1.44 -7.95 -0.61
C ALA A 30 2.58 -8.72 0.07
N CYS A 31 3.83 -8.46 -0.31
CA CYS A 31 4.98 -9.26 0.16
C CYS A 31 6.08 -8.45 0.85
N LYS A 32 5.93 -7.12 0.94
CA LYS A 32 6.88 -6.19 1.56
C LYS A 32 8.28 -6.19 0.94
N ALA A 33 8.41 -6.71 -0.28
CA ALA A 33 9.64 -6.57 -1.05
C ALA A 33 9.87 -5.12 -1.45
N SER A 34 11.13 -4.67 -1.44
CA SER A 34 11.54 -3.42 -2.06
C SER A 34 11.32 -3.50 -3.56
N VAL A 35 10.64 -2.51 -4.12
CA VAL A 35 10.34 -2.42 -5.54
C VAL A 35 10.71 -1.01 -6.01
N GLY A 36 11.24 -0.93 -7.23
CA GLY A 36 11.59 0.35 -7.83
C GLY A 36 10.37 1.30 -7.90
N PRO A 37 10.58 2.61 -7.81
CA PRO A 37 9.49 3.59 -7.84
C PRO A 37 8.68 3.58 -9.14
N ASP A 38 9.26 3.08 -10.24
CA ASP A 38 8.60 2.98 -11.56
C ASP A 38 7.99 1.58 -11.82
N ALA A 39 8.18 0.63 -10.91
CA ALA A 39 7.76 -0.74 -11.14
C ALA A 39 6.24 -0.90 -10.99
N ARG A 40 5.59 -1.41 -12.04
CA ARG A 40 4.13 -1.63 -12.07
C ARG A 40 3.67 -2.89 -11.35
N PHE A 41 4.57 -3.86 -11.23
CA PHE A 41 4.33 -5.16 -10.61
C PHE A 41 5.53 -5.58 -9.77
N CYS A 42 5.27 -6.27 -8.67
CA CYS A 42 6.31 -6.81 -7.81
C CYS A 42 7.00 -7.99 -8.51
N ARG A 43 8.31 -7.89 -8.73
CA ARG A 43 9.13 -8.97 -9.31
C ARG A 43 9.26 -10.19 -8.39
N LYS A 44 8.93 -10.04 -7.10
CA LYS A 44 9.07 -11.08 -6.08
C LYS A 44 7.82 -11.93 -5.89
N CYS A 45 6.63 -11.33 -5.99
CA CYS A 45 5.35 -12.02 -5.77
C CYS A 45 4.32 -11.85 -6.90
N GLY A 46 4.58 -10.99 -7.89
CA GLY A 46 3.66 -10.71 -8.99
C GLY A 46 2.52 -9.73 -8.66
N ALA A 47 2.41 -9.23 -7.43
CA ALA A 47 1.34 -8.30 -7.05
C ALA A 47 1.47 -6.94 -7.75
N GLY A 48 0.35 -6.38 -8.21
CA GLY A 48 0.27 -5.06 -8.82
C GLY A 48 0.58 -3.94 -7.82
N LEU A 49 1.42 -2.99 -8.23
CA LEU A 49 1.89 -1.86 -7.41
C LEU A 49 1.25 -0.54 -7.85
N ASN A 50 0.12 -0.59 -8.56
CA ASN A 50 -0.62 0.58 -9.01
C ASN A 50 -1.28 1.32 -7.84
N THR A 51 -0.48 1.85 -6.93
CA THR A 51 -0.94 2.74 -5.87
C THR A 51 -1.20 4.13 -6.44
N ALA A 52 -2.18 4.23 -7.34
CA ALA A 52 -2.90 5.45 -7.68
C ALA A 52 -4.35 5.06 -8.01
N SER A 53 -5.16 5.12 -6.96
CA SER A 53 -6.62 5.26 -7.02
C SER A 53 -7.43 4.14 -7.68
N THR A 54 -7.87 3.20 -6.84
CA THR A 54 -9.30 2.90 -6.81
C THR A 54 -9.73 2.84 -5.35
N ARG A 55 -9.90 4.04 -4.76
CA ARG A 55 -11.06 4.25 -3.90
C ARG A 55 -12.26 4.55 -4.80
N LEU A 56 -12.70 3.53 -5.52
CA LEU A 56 -14.07 3.48 -6.02
C LEU A 56 -14.52 2.01 -6.07
N GLU A 57 -15.38 1.69 -5.12
CA GLU A 57 -16.31 0.55 -5.11
C GLU A 57 -15.78 -0.86 -4.83
N LEU A 58 -15.85 -1.22 -3.55
CA LEU A 58 -16.77 -2.28 -3.05
C LEU A 58 -16.82 -2.06 -1.52
N CYS A 59 -17.92 -1.71 -0.86
CA CYS A 59 -19.26 -2.28 -0.98
C CYS A 59 -20.31 -1.33 -0.38
N ILE A 60 -21.00 -0.56 -1.22
CA ILE A 60 -22.32 0.03 -0.88
C ILE A 60 -23.46 -0.95 -1.24
N THR A 61 -23.17 -2.23 -1.57
CA THR A 61 -24.18 -3.16 -2.12
C THR A 61 -24.13 -4.59 -1.58
N LYS A 62 -23.93 -4.82 -0.27
CA LYS A 62 -24.46 -6.04 0.40
C LYS A 62 -25.04 -5.76 1.79
N SER A 63 -26.10 -4.97 1.81
CA SER A 63 -27.26 -5.27 2.65
C SER A 63 -27.83 -6.64 2.24
N SER A 64 -27.67 -7.67 3.06
CA SER A 64 -28.63 -8.79 3.26
C SER A 64 -27.98 -9.94 4.04
N GLY A 65 -28.36 -10.10 5.31
CA GLY A 65 -27.92 -11.22 6.16
C GLY A 65 -28.51 -11.21 7.58
N ARG A 66 -29.86 -11.26 7.65
CA ARG A 66 -30.78 -11.55 8.77
C ARG A 66 -30.26 -11.81 10.20
N ALA A 67 -30.86 -11.02 11.11
CA ALA A 67 -31.58 -11.42 12.33
C ALA A 67 -30.86 -12.22 13.43
N GLY A 68 -30.75 -11.59 14.60
CA GLY A 68 -30.41 -12.22 15.87
C GLY A 68 -30.77 -11.35 17.06
N ASN A 69 -32.03 -10.88 17.15
CA ASN A 69 -32.55 -10.26 18.36
C ASN A 69 -33.27 -11.33 19.20
N SER A 70 -32.53 -11.95 20.13
CA SER A 70 -33.10 -12.76 21.21
C SER A 70 -33.34 -11.89 22.42
N ILE A 71 -34.52 -11.26 22.48
CA ILE A 71 -35.12 -10.85 23.76
C ILE A 71 -36.52 -11.46 23.83
N LEU A 72 -36.62 -12.52 24.63
CA LEU A 72 -37.87 -13.18 24.99
C LEU A 72 -38.66 -12.23 25.90
N ALA A 73 -39.77 -11.73 25.39
CA ALA A 73 -40.80 -11.06 26.18
C ALA A 73 -42.07 -11.92 26.11
N VAL A 74 -42.20 -12.83 27.08
CA VAL A 74 -43.46 -13.35 27.63
C VAL A 74 -43.17 -14.03 28.95
#